data_AF-A0A957VLW0-F1
#
_entry.id   AF-A0A957VLW0-F1
#
_cell.length_a   1.000
_cell.length_b   1.000
_cell.length_c   1.000
_cell.angle_alpha   90.00
_cell.angle_beta   90.00
_cell.angle_gamma   90.00
#
_symmetry.space_group_name_H-M   'P 1'
#
loop_
_entity.id
_entity.type
_entity.pdbx_description
1 polymer ?
#
loop_
_entity_poly.entity_id
_entity_poly.type
_entity_poly.pdbx_seq_one_letter_code
_entity_poly.pdbx_strand_id
1 'polypeptide(L)'
;MTQSAPPRTLTRPLPVRIAATLLALQSVALLAVSGALWLSVVPLVEEGDLLTAAPVLDALLFIVLFVPLSILGLVGALGLVWRRRSAWSLAMVIQAAIQGVSLYFYFGLPAAAVVRTGLIYAVMATGIVVVLYLNSADVRLAFRRTRHPFDSHPDREAPHEFTA
;
A
#
# COMPACT_ATOMS: atom_id res chain seq x y z
N MET A 1 14.66 -30.31 -37.83
CA MET A 1 13.52 -29.78 -37.06
C MET A 1 13.91 -29.73 -35.60
N THR A 2 14.40 -28.58 -35.13
CA THR A 2 14.87 -28.38 -33.75
C THR A 2 13.71 -27.85 -32.91
N GLN A 3 13.23 -28.69 -32.00
CA GLN A 3 12.21 -28.36 -31.01
C GLN A 3 12.83 -27.43 -29.96
N SER A 4 12.62 -26.12 -30.09
CA SER A 4 13.05 -25.15 -29.07
C SER A 4 12.19 -25.35 -27.82
N ALA A 5 12.80 -25.85 -26.74
CA ALA A 5 12.16 -25.93 -25.44
C ALA A 5 11.59 -24.55 -25.03
N PRO A 6 10.38 -24.47 -24.46
CA PRO A 6 9.83 -23.20 -24.01
C PRO A 6 10.76 -22.60 -22.93
N PRO A 7 11.01 -21.28 -22.95
CA PRO A 7 11.79 -20.65 -21.90
C PRO A 7 11.09 -20.91 -20.57
N ARG A 8 11.77 -21.61 -19.66
CA ARG A 8 11.35 -21.74 -18.26
C ARG A 8 11.52 -20.36 -17.61
N THR A 9 10.56 -19.47 -17.81
CA THR A 9 10.47 -18.25 -17.01
C THR A 9 10.14 -18.66 -15.59
N LEU A 10 11.14 -18.60 -14.72
CA LEU A 10 10.99 -18.73 -13.27
C LEU A 10 10.06 -17.63 -12.76
N THR A 11 8.75 -17.87 -12.81
CA THR A 11 7.69 -16.96 -12.34
C THR A 11 7.63 -16.97 -10.80
N ARG A 12 8.71 -16.53 -10.17
CA ARG A 12 8.61 -16.00 -8.81
C ARG A 12 7.87 -14.66 -8.93
N PRO A 13 6.82 -14.38 -8.15
CA PRO A 13 6.15 -13.08 -8.17
C PRO A 13 7.03 -12.05 -7.46
N LEU A 14 8.16 -11.73 -8.08
CA LEU A 14 9.11 -10.71 -7.66
C LEU A 14 8.40 -9.38 -7.38
N PRO A 15 7.43 -8.93 -8.21
CA PRO A 15 6.73 -7.67 -7.97
C PRO A 15 5.91 -7.66 -6.67
N VAL A 16 5.29 -8.78 -6.31
CA VAL A 16 4.54 -8.90 -5.05
C VAL A 16 5.48 -8.84 -3.84
N ARG A 17 6.65 -9.50 -3.93
CA ARG A 17 7.65 -9.45 -2.87
C ARG A 17 8.22 -8.04 -2.71
N ILE A 18 8.54 -7.36 -3.82
CA ILE A 18 9.02 -5.98 -3.79
C ILE A 18 7.96 -5.05 -3.19
N ALA A 19 6.70 -5.14 -3.62
CA ALA A 19 5.63 -4.34 -3.06
C ALA A 19 5.45 -4.57 -1.54
N ALA A 20 5.48 -5.83 -1.10
CA ALA A 20 5.41 -6.17 0.32
C ALA A 20 6.60 -5.64 1.11
N THR A 21 7.82 -5.78 0.58
CA THR A 21 9.04 -5.27 1.22
C THR A 21 9.04 -3.75 1.31
N LEU A 22 8.65 -3.04 0.25
CA LEU A 22 8.56 -1.58 0.25
C LEU A 22 7.49 -1.09 1.23
N LEU A 23 6.31 -1.71 1.24
CA LEU A 23 5.24 -1.37 2.19
C LEU A 23 5.69 -1.60 3.64
N ALA A 24 6.34 -2.74 3.91
CA ALA A 24 6.88 -3.03 5.24
C ALA A 24 7.95 -2.02 5.65
N LEU A 25 8.89 -1.69 4.75
CA LEU A 25 9.95 -0.73 5.02
C LEU A 25 9.38 0.66 5.31
N GLN A 26 8.42 1.12 4.51
CA GLN A 26 7.73 2.40 4.72
C GLN A 26 7.01 2.42 6.08
N SER A 27 6.26 1.37 6.41
CA SER A 27 5.59 1.25 7.70
C SER A 27 6.56 1.25 8.89
N VAL A 28 7.65 0.50 8.80
CA VAL A 28 8.68 0.46 9.87
C VAL A 28 9.33 1.83 10.03
N ALA A 29 9.68 2.49 8.93
CA ALA A 29 10.27 3.83 8.96
C ALA A 29 9.31 4.84 9.62
N LEU A 30 8.03 4.81 9.26
CA LEU A 30 7.02 5.68 9.87
C LEU A 30 6.83 5.41 11.36
N LEU A 31 6.84 4.15 11.80
CA LEU A 31 6.80 3.80 13.22
C LEU A 31 8.05 4.27 13.96
N ALA A 32 9.23 4.11 13.37
CA ALA A 32 10.48 4.57 13.97
C ALA A 32 10.48 6.09 14.14
N VAL A 33 10.06 6.84 13.12
CA VAL A 33 9.93 8.30 13.20
C VAL A 33 8.87 8.70 14.23
N SER A 34 7.72 8.04 14.24
CA SER A 34 6.65 8.31 15.21
C SER A 34 7.12 8.06 16.65
N GLY A 35 7.91 7.00 16.87
CA GLY A 35 8.52 6.71 18.17
C GLY A 35 9.54 7.77 18.58
N ALA A 36 10.39 8.22 17.66
CA ALA A 36 11.35 9.29 17.93
C ALA A 36 10.64 10.62 18.25
N LEU A 37 9.57 10.96 17.52
CA LEU A 37 8.73 12.13 17.81
C LEU A 37 8.05 12.00 19.18
N TRP A 38 7.51 10.82 19.51
CA TRP A 38 6.91 10.57 20.81
C TRP A 38 7.89 10.81 21.95
N LEU A 39 9.10 10.25 21.86
CA LEU A 39 10.16 10.47 22.86
C LEU A 39 10.55 11.95 22.99
N SER A 40 10.44 12.72 21.91
CA SER A 40 10.72 14.16 21.92
C SER A 40 9.57 14.97 22.53
N VAL A 41 8.34 14.46 22.48
CA VAL A 41 7.12 15.16 22.89
C VAL A 41 6.72 14.84 24.34
N VAL A 42 6.94 13.60 24.80
CA VAL A 42 6.55 13.14 26.16
C VAL A 42 7.01 14.08 27.27
N PRO A 43 8.27 14.56 27.32
CA PRO A 43 8.69 15.48 28.38
C PRO A 43 7.88 16.78 28.41
N LEU A 44 7.59 17.35 27.24
CA LEU A 44 6.81 18.59 27.13
C LEU A 44 5.34 18.38 27.48
N VAL A 45 4.81 17.17 27.24
CA VAL A 45 3.45 16.78 27.65
C VAL A 45 3.35 16.75 29.17
N GLU A 46 4.36 16.17 29.84
CA GLU A 46 4.42 16.05 31.30
C GLU A 46 4.55 17.40 32.01
N GLU A 47 5.27 18.34 31.39
CA GLU A 47 5.43 19.72 31.88
C GLU A 47 4.16 20.58 31.69
N GLY A 48 3.15 20.09 30.96
CA GLY A 48 1.87 20.77 30.78
C GLY A 48 1.86 21.87 29.70
N ASP A 49 2.91 21.98 28.88
CA ASP A 49 3.07 23.03 27.85
C ASP A 49 2.40 22.67 26.50
N LEU A 50 1.39 21.80 26.55
CA LEU A 50 0.74 21.18 25.38
C LEU A 50 -0.07 22.15 24.52
N LEU A 51 -0.71 23.13 25.16
CA LEU A 51 -1.68 24.03 24.52
C LEU A 51 -1.01 25.27 23.92
N THR A 52 0.25 25.53 24.27
CA THR A 52 1.01 26.73 23.88
C THR A 52 2.07 26.42 22.82
N ALA A 53 2.52 25.17 22.70
CA ALA A 53 3.51 24.76 21.72
C ALA A 53 2.86 24.15 20.45
N ALA A 54 2.59 24.97 19.43
CA ALA A 54 2.17 24.50 18.09
C ALA A 54 2.99 23.32 17.53
N PRO A 55 4.33 23.23 17.72
CA PRO A 55 5.12 22.09 17.26
C PRO A 55 4.76 20.75 17.93
N VAL A 56 4.31 20.79 19.19
CA VAL A 56 3.90 19.59 19.93
C VAL A 56 2.60 19.04 19.36
N LEU A 57 1.64 19.92 19.06
CA LEU A 57 0.37 19.51 18.46
C LEU A 57 0.57 18.88 17.07
N ASP A 58 1.42 19.47 16.23
CA ASP A 58 1.75 18.92 14.90
C ASP A 58 2.37 17.53 14.99
N ALA A 59 3.28 17.32 15.96
CA ALA A 59 3.92 16.02 16.19
C ALA A 59 2.92 14.97 16.70
N LEU A 60 2.04 15.35 17.63
CA LEU A 60 0.97 14.47 18.11
C LEU A 60 0.00 14.09 16.99
N LEU A 61 -0.39 15.06 16.15
CA LEU A 61 -1.25 14.81 15.01
C LEU A 61 -0.59 13.85 14.01
N PHE A 62 0.72 14.01 13.76
CA PHE A 62 1.48 13.09 12.91
C PHE A 62 1.44 11.67 13.48
N ILE A 63 1.73 11.51 14.78
CA ILE A 63 1.74 10.20 15.45
C ILE A 63 0.35 9.55 15.38
N VAL A 64 -0.71 10.28 15.74
CA VAL A 64 -2.08 9.76 15.77
C VAL A 64 -2.55 9.31 14.39
N LEU A 65 -2.15 9.99 13.32
CA LEU A 65 -2.56 9.64 11.96
C LEU A 65 -1.68 8.53 11.36
N PHE A 66 -0.36 8.59 11.50
CA PHE A 66 0.55 7.66 10.82
C PHE A 66 0.78 6.35 11.57
N VAL A 67 0.73 6.31 12.90
CA VAL A 67 0.91 5.05 13.65
C VAL A 67 -0.14 3.99 13.27
N PRO A 68 -1.46 4.26 13.34
CA PRO A 68 -2.45 3.24 12.99
C PRO A 68 -2.34 2.82 11.52
N LEU A 69 -2.09 3.76 10.60
CA LEU A 69 -1.87 3.47 9.18
C LEU A 69 -0.62 2.59 8.96
N SER A 70 0.44 2.82 9.72
CA SER A 70 1.68 2.05 9.62
C SER A 70 1.49 0.62 10.13
N ILE A 71 0.77 0.44 11.24
CA ILE A 71 0.38 -0.88 11.76
C ILE A 71 -0.46 -1.63 10.71
N LEU A 72 -1.49 -0.98 10.16
CA LEU A 72 -2.29 -1.54 9.08
C LEU A 72 -1.41 -1.87 7.85
N GLY A 73 -0.42 -1.03 7.53
CA GLY A 73 0.54 -1.26 6.46
C GLY A 73 1.37 -2.53 6.66
N LEU A 74 1.81 -2.82 7.90
CA LEU A 74 2.49 -4.07 8.23
C LEU A 74 1.56 -5.28 8.05
N VAL A 75 0.31 -5.17 8.49
CA VAL A 75 -0.72 -6.21 8.27
C VAL A 75 -0.96 -6.43 6.78
N GLY A 76 -1.04 -5.36 6.00
CA GLY A 76 -1.16 -5.39 4.54
C GLY A 76 0.04 -6.06 3.86
N ALA A 77 1.26 -5.70 4.26
CA ALA A 77 2.49 -6.28 3.75
C ALA A 77 2.56 -7.80 4.02
N LEU A 78 2.21 -8.20 5.24
CA LEU A 78 2.16 -9.60 5.62
C LEU A 78 1.07 -10.36 4.85
N GLY A 79 -0.09 -9.74 4.64
CA GLY A 79 -1.15 -10.27 3.78
C GLY A 79 -0.73 -10.44 2.31
N LEU A 80 0.09 -9.53 1.77
CA LEU A 80 0.67 -9.63 0.43
C LEU A 80 1.67 -10.79 0.33
N VAL A 81 2.48 -11.02 1.36
CA VAL A 81 3.38 -12.19 1.44
C VAL A 81 2.58 -13.50 1.38
N TRP A 82 1.45 -13.58 2.07
CA TRP A 82 0.53 -14.73 1.98
C TRP A 82 -0.37 -14.74 0.73
N ARG A 83 -0.18 -13.80 -0.20
CA ARG A 83 -0.96 -13.66 -1.43
C ARG A 83 -2.48 -13.64 -1.18
N ARG A 84 -2.90 -13.06 -0.05
CA ARG A 84 -4.33 -12.88 0.23
C ARG A 84 -4.90 -11.79 -0.66
N ARG A 85 -6.00 -12.08 -1.34
CA ARG A 85 -6.64 -11.15 -2.28
C ARG A 85 -7.11 -9.85 -1.64
N SER A 86 -7.62 -9.94 -0.40
CA SER A 86 -8.01 -8.78 0.40
C SER A 86 -6.83 -7.89 0.78
N ALA A 87 -5.61 -8.43 0.85
CA ALA A 87 -4.42 -7.67 1.21
C ALA A 87 -4.02 -6.67 0.14
N TRP A 88 -4.25 -6.97 -1.15
CA TRP A 88 -4.01 -6.01 -2.23
C TRP A 88 -4.94 -4.80 -2.12
N SER A 89 -6.25 -5.01 -1.95
CA SER A 89 -7.21 -3.92 -1.78
C SER A 89 -6.90 -3.11 -0.51
N LEU A 90 -6.58 -3.78 0.59
CA LEU A 90 -6.21 -3.13 1.83
C LEU A 90 -4.94 -2.27 1.67
N ALA A 91 -3.90 -2.79 1.01
CA ALA A 91 -2.67 -2.05 0.73
C ALA A 91 -2.92 -0.80 -0.12
N MET A 92 -3.79 -0.89 -1.13
CA MET A 92 -4.19 0.27 -1.95
C MET A 92 -4.92 1.34 -1.12
N VAL A 93 -5.84 0.93 -0.24
CA VAL A 93 -6.55 1.86 0.66
C VAL A 93 -5.58 2.52 1.64
N ILE A 94 -4.66 1.75 2.23
CA ILE A 94 -3.64 2.28 3.15
C ILE A 94 -2.74 3.29 2.44
N GLN A 95 -2.29 2.98 1.22
CA GLN A 95 -1.45 3.89 0.44
C GLN A 95 -2.19 5.18 0.06
N ALA A 96 -3.47 5.08 -0.32
CA ALA A 96 -4.29 6.25 -0.57
C ALA A 96 -4.46 7.12 0.70
N ALA A 97 -4.67 6.50 1.86
CA ALA A 97 -4.78 7.20 3.13
C ALA A 97 -3.45 7.88 3.54
N ILE A 98 -2.33 7.17 3.45
CA ILE A 98 -0.99 7.72 3.71
C ILE A 98 -0.72 8.93 2.81
N GLN A 99 -1.08 8.86 1.53
CA GLN A 99 -0.92 10.00 0.63
C GLN A 99 -1.85 11.15 0.95
N GLY A 100 -3.12 10.88 1.27
CA GLY A 100 -4.07 11.91 1.69
C GLY A 100 -3.59 12.65 2.93
N VAL A 101 -3.12 11.93 3.95
CA VAL A 101 -2.54 12.53 5.16
C VAL A 101 -1.27 13.30 4.83
N SER A 102 -0.39 12.75 3.98
CA SER A 102 0.84 13.45 3.56
C SER A 102 0.53 14.78 2.86
N LEU A 103 -0.48 14.80 1.97
CA LEU A 103 -0.94 16.01 1.29
C LEU A 103 -1.55 17.01 2.28
N TYR A 104 -2.29 16.53 3.28
CA TYR A 104 -2.79 17.38 4.36
C TYR A 104 -1.64 18.07 5.11
N PHE A 105 -0.56 17.36 5.46
CA PHE A 105 0.60 18.01 6.08
C PHE A 105 1.26 19.01 5.13
N TYR A 106 1.43 18.66 3.86
CA TYR A 106 2.08 19.53 2.88
C TYR A 106 1.32 20.84 2.65
N PHE A 107 0.00 20.78 2.45
CA PHE A 107 -0.81 21.96 2.16
C PHE A 107 -1.38 22.64 3.40
N GLY A 108 -1.76 21.87 4.42
CA GLY A 108 -2.45 22.36 5.62
C GLY A 108 -1.50 22.78 6.74
N LEU A 109 -0.30 22.22 6.82
CA LEU A 109 0.68 22.48 7.88
C LEU A 109 2.10 22.69 7.31
N PRO A 110 2.31 23.67 6.40
CA PRO A 110 3.60 23.86 5.72
C PRO A 110 4.75 24.23 6.67
N ALA A 111 4.43 24.81 7.84
CA ALA A 111 5.40 25.16 8.87
C ALA A 111 5.81 23.98 9.78
N ALA A 112 5.10 22.85 9.71
CA ALA A 112 5.37 21.70 10.57
C ALA A 112 6.80 21.17 10.34
N ALA A 113 7.43 20.71 11.43
CA ALA A 113 8.80 20.21 11.39
C ALA A 113 9.00 19.06 10.39
N VAL A 114 7.98 18.21 10.23
CA VAL A 114 7.99 17.07 9.29
C VAL A 114 8.00 17.51 7.82
N VAL A 115 7.45 18.68 7.50
CA VAL A 115 7.51 19.26 6.15
C VAL A 115 8.87 19.91 5.93
N ARG A 116 9.35 20.68 6.91
CA ARG A 116 10.64 21.39 6.82
C ARG A 116 11.86 20.46 6.71
N THR A 117 11.82 19.31 7.37
CA THR A 117 12.87 18.28 7.27
C THR A 117 12.81 17.48 5.98
N GLY A 118 11.76 17.67 5.17
CA GLY A 118 11.54 16.97 3.91
C GLY A 118 11.04 15.53 4.06
N LEU A 119 10.75 15.09 5.30
CA LEU A 119 10.26 13.75 5.59
C LEU A 119 8.97 13.43 4.81
N ILE A 120 8.03 14.38 4.74
CA ILE A 120 6.76 14.19 4.02
C ILE A 120 7.00 13.88 2.54
N TYR A 121 7.98 14.51 1.88
CA TYR A 121 8.28 14.20 0.47
C TYR A 121 8.83 12.78 0.31
N ALA A 122 9.65 12.30 1.24
CA ALA A 122 10.14 10.92 1.23
C ALA A 122 8.99 9.91 1.40
N VAL A 123 8.03 10.20 2.29
CA VAL A 123 6.82 9.39 2.49
C VAL A 123 5.96 9.38 1.21
N MET A 124 5.75 10.55 0.58
CA MET A 124 5.02 10.65 -0.68
C MET A 124 5.70 9.87 -1.81
N ALA A 125 7.01 10.06 -1.99
CA ALA A 125 7.76 9.42 -3.06
C ALA A 125 7.75 7.89 -2.91
N THR A 126 8.02 7.39 -1.70
CA THR A 126 7.96 5.95 -1.41
C THR A 126 6.56 5.39 -1.62
N GLY A 127 5.51 6.11 -1.19
CA GLY A 127 4.12 5.70 -1.42
C GLY A 127 3.75 5.61 -2.90
N ILE A 128 4.18 6.57 -3.73
CA ILE A 128 3.99 6.51 -5.20
C ILE A 128 4.64 5.24 -5.77
N VAL A 129 5.89 4.95 -5.38
CA VAL A 129 6.59 3.74 -5.84
C VAL A 129 5.83 2.48 -5.41
N VAL A 130 5.36 2.39 -4.17
CA VAL A 130 4.55 1.24 -3.70
C VAL A 130 3.29 1.08 -4.56
N VAL A 131 2.55 2.16 -4.83
CA VAL A 131 1.35 2.12 -5.67
C VAL A 131 1.67 1.66 -7.09
N LEU A 132 2.76 2.14 -7.69
CA LEU A 132 3.18 1.72 -9.02
C LEU A 132 3.46 0.21 -9.07
N TYR A 133 4.17 -0.32 -8.06
CA TYR A 133 4.41 -1.75 -7.94
C TYR A 133 3.12 -2.56 -7.74
N LEU A 134 2.20 -2.08 -6.89
CA LEU A 134 0.91 -2.72 -6.67
C LEU A 134 0.03 -2.74 -7.94
N ASN A 135 0.21 -1.77 -8.84
CA ASN A 135 -0.54 -1.66 -10.10
C ASN A 135 0.14 -2.34 -11.30
N SER A 136 1.36 -2.86 -11.14
CA SER A 136 2.05 -3.63 -12.18
C SER A 136 1.22 -4.83 -12.65
N ALA A 137 1.33 -5.17 -13.93
CA ALA A 137 0.52 -6.22 -14.56
C ALA A 137 0.63 -7.56 -13.81
N ASP A 138 1.84 -7.92 -13.38
CA ASP A 138 2.13 -9.16 -12.67
C ASP A 138 1.41 -9.25 -11.32
N VAL A 139 1.34 -8.14 -10.56
CA VAL A 139 0.61 -8.10 -9.29
C VAL A 139 -0.89 -8.20 -9.55
N ARG A 140 -1.42 -7.43 -10.51
CA ARG A 140 -2.85 -7.50 -10.84
C ARG A 140 -3.27 -8.88 -11.33
N LEU A 141 -2.42 -9.57 -12.08
CA LEU A 141 -2.66 -10.93 -12.57
C LEU A 141 -2.61 -11.95 -11.44
N ALA A 142 -1.63 -11.83 -10.52
CA ALA A 142 -1.54 -12.69 -9.34
C ALA A 142 -2.77 -12.61 -8.42
N PHE A 143 -3.48 -11.47 -8.43
CA PHE A 143 -4.69 -11.25 -7.63
C PHE A 143 -5.99 -11.20 -8.46
N ARG A 144 -5.95 -11.39 -9.78
CA ARG A 144 -7.16 -11.54 -10.60
C ARG A 144 -7.67 -12.97 -10.46
N ARG A 145 -8.96 -13.13 -10.13
CA ARG A 145 -9.69 -14.38 -10.40
C ARG A 145 -9.55 -14.60 -11.89
N THR A 146 -8.92 -15.69 -12.31
CA THR A 146 -9.30 -16.33 -13.56
C THR A 146 -10.79 -16.58 -13.41
N ARG A 147 -11.63 -15.75 -14.05
CA ARG A 147 -12.98 -16.21 -14.38
C ARG A 147 -12.69 -17.41 -15.26
N HIS A 148 -12.96 -18.62 -14.75
CA HIS A 148 -13.08 -19.77 -15.62
C HIS A 148 -14.11 -19.34 -16.67
N PRO A 149 -13.78 -19.32 -17.97
CA PRO A 149 -14.80 -19.29 -19.00
C PRO A 149 -15.67 -20.52 -18.70
N PHE A 150 -16.82 -20.28 -18.09
CA PHE A 150 -17.83 -21.30 -17.95
C PHE A 150 -18.39 -21.43 -19.35
N ASP A 151 -17.96 -22.48 -20.04
CA ASP A 151 -18.52 -23.06 -21.25
C ASP A 151 -19.56 -22.17 -21.95
N SER A 152 -19.08 -21.26 -22.81
CA SER A 152 -19.84 -20.96 -24.02
C SER A 152 -19.76 -22.22 -24.86
N HIS A 153 -20.68 -23.18 -24.64
CA HIS A 153 -20.88 -24.33 -25.50
C HIS A 153 -21.29 -23.76 -26.87
N PRO A 154 -20.39 -23.75 -27.87
CA PRO A 154 -20.82 -23.52 -29.23
C PRO A 154 -21.49 -24.82 -29.70
N ASP A 155 -22.51 -24.72 -30.52
CA ASP A 155 -23.07 -25.86 -31.24
C ASP A 155 -23.87 -26.87 -30.42
N ARG A 156 -25.16 -26.56 -30.28
CA ARG A 156 -26.21 -27.45 -30.80
C ARG A 156 -27.37 -26.61 -31.31
N GLU A 157 -27.11 -25.90 -32.40
CA GLU A 157 -28.09 -25.89 -33.47
C GLU A 157 -28.31 -27.35 -33.89
N ALA A 158 -29.53 -27.84 -33.72
CA ALA A 158 -30.03 -28.92 -34.54
C ALA A 158 -31.36 -28.46 -35.14
N PRO A 159 -31.60 -28.78 -36.41
CA PRO A 159 -32.47 -28.00 -37.29
C PRO A 159 -33.93 -28.34 -37.09
N HIS A 160 -34.78 -27.38 -37.47
CA HIS A 160 -36.18 -27.62 -37.77
C HIS A 160 -36.33 -28.78 -38.78
N GLU A 161 -36.76 -29.96 -38.34
CA GLU A 161 -37.29 -31.01 -39.20
C GLU A 161 -38.61 -31.58 -38.64
N PHE A 162 -39.69 -31.30 -39.38
CA PHE A 162 -40.95 -32.04 -39.58
C PHE A 162 -41.84 -32.37 -38.35
N THR A 163 -43.17 -32.21 -38.38
CA THR A 163 -44.13 -32.64 -39.41
C THR A 163 -45.42 -31.80 -39.43
N ALA A 164 -46.12 -31.89 -40.57
CA ALA A 164 -47.49 -31.44 -40.85
C ALA A 164 -48.56 -31.98 -39.89
#